data_AF-A0AAW9KDG3-F1
#
_entry.id   AF-A0AAW9KDG3-F1
#
_cell.length_a   1.000
_cell.length_b   1.000
_cell.length_c   1.000
_cell.angle_alpha   90.00
_cell.angle_beta   90.00
_cell.angle_gamma   90.00
#
_symmetry.space_group_name_H-M   'P 1'
#
loop_
_entity.id
_entity.type
_entity.pdbx_description
1 polymer ?
#
loop_
_entity_poly.entity_id
_entity_poly.type
_entity_poly.pdbx_seq_one_letter_code
_entity_poly.pdbx_strand_id
1 'polypeptide(L)'
;MFSGLFMGFGIIFIAAFIHLKPEHMMVLIYQYGFVDIFINLKEILLIFLISIPAGIGIGNIMRANNICDMDEDIMNKRYTLPIYIGKANALRLFRLSYIVAYLDLAVYLYLQVYPLLLVLPLLTVVPVWKNVKQFMEKQTKAE
;
A
#
# COMPACT_ATOMS: atom_id res chain seq x y z
N MET A 1 -1.33 11.42 0.20
CA MET A 1 -0.53 10.36 0.89
C MET A 1 -1.40 9.50 1.79
N PHE A 2 -2.27 10.09 2.61
CA PHE A 2 -3.11 9.33 3.55
C PHE A 2 -4.06 8.32 2.91
N SER A 3 -4.64 8.62 1.75
CA SER A 3 -5.60 7.70 1.12
C SER A 3 -5.02 6.31 0.80
N GLY A 4 -3.73 6.21 0.41
CA GLY A 4 -3.09 4.91 0.16
C GLY A 4 -2.94 4.06 1.42
N LEU A 5 -2.63 4.70 2.56
CA LEU A 5 -2.56 4.02 3.86
C LEU A 5 -3.95 3.57 4.32
N PHE A 6 -4.94 4.47 4.32
CA PHE A 6 -6.28 4.15 4.80
C PHE A 6 -7.01 3.14 3.91
N MET A 7 -6.87 3.23 2.59
CA MET A 7 -7.50 2.29 1.67
C MET A 7 -6.73 0.97 1.58
N GLY A 8 -5.40 1.01 1.60
CA GLY A 8 -4.58 -0.19 1.55
C GLY A 8 -4.60 -0.98 2.85
N PHE A 9 -4.25 -0.34 3.97
CA PHE A 9 -4.19 -0.99 5.27
C PHE A 9 -5.56 -1.03 5.96
N GLY A 10 -6.28 0.10 6.03
CA GLY A 10 -7.51 0.19 6.82
C GLY A 10 -8.61 -0.77 6.35
N ILE A 11 -8.87 -0.85 5.05
CA ILE A 11 -9.87 -1.78 4.49
C ILE A 11 -9.48 -3.24 4.74
N ILE A 12 -8.22 -3.60 4.49
CA ILE A 12 -7.72 -4.97 4.69
C ILE A 12 -7.74 -5.33 6.17
N PHE A 13 -7.35 -4.42 7.05
CA PHE A 13 -7.36 -4.61 8.50
C PHE A 13 -8.77 -4.83 9.03
N ILE A 14 -9.73 -3.99 8.64
CA ILE A 14 -11.13 -4.14 9.05
C ILE A 14 -11.71 -5.45 8.49
N ALA A 15 -11.42 -5.79 7.23
CA ALA A 15 -11.86 -7.04 6.63
C ALA A 15 -11.31 -8.25 7.39
N ALA A 16 -10.03 -8.26 7.73
CA ALA A 16 -9.40 -9.30 8.54
C ALA A 16 -10.03 -9.36 9.93
N PHE A 17 -10.26 -8.21 10.58
CA PHE A 17 -10.89 -8.13 11.89
C PHE A 17 -12.31 -8.71 11.93
N ILE A 18 -13.10 -8.53 10.87
CA ILE A 18 -14.47 -9.05 10.77
C ILE A 18 -14.48 -10.57 10.48
N HIS A 19 -13.56 -11.06 9.65
CA HIS A 19 -13.60 -12.45 9.16
C HIS A 19 -12.76 -13.43 9.98
N LEU A 20 -11.71 -12.95 10.67
CA LEU A 20 -10.91 -13.79 11.55
C LEU A 20 -11.64 -13.99 12.88
N LYS A 21 -11.52 -15.19 13.43
CA LYS A 21 -12.04 -15.47 14.77
C LYS A 21 -11.28 -14.60 15.80
N PRO A 22 -11.94 -14.11 16.86
CA PRO A 22 -11.31 -13.24 17.87
C PRO A 22 -10.04 -13.85 18.48
N GLU A 23 -10.06 -15.16 18.70
CA GLU A 23 -8.94 -15.99 19.17
C GLU A 23 -7.65 -15.86 18.33
N HIS A 24 -7.74 -15.45 17.06
CA HIS A 24 -6.59 -15.33 16.17
C HIS A 24 -6.00 -13.91 16.14
N MET A 25 -6.79 -12.87 16.43
CA MET A 25 -6.35 -11.46 16.33
C MET A 25 -6.31 -10.76 17.68
N MET A 26 -7.44 -10.73 18.40
CA MET A 26 -7.59 -9.96 19.63
C MET A 26 -8.68 -10.57 20.52
N VAL A 27 -8.33 -10.83 21.78
CA VAL A 27 -9.26 -11.30 22.80
C VAL A 27 -9.36 -10.23 23.88
N LEU A 28 -10.59 -9.79 24.15
CA LEU A 28 -10.91 -8.90 25.26
C LEU A 28 -11.63 -9.73 26.33
N ILE A 29 -11.05 -9.78 27.52
CA ILE A 29 -11.61 -10.48 28.68
C ILE A 29 -12.01 -9.43 29.70
N TYR A 30 -13.29 -9.42 30.07
CA TYR A 30 -13.79 -8.55 31.14
C TYR A 30 -14.21 -9.40 32.34
N GLN A 31 -13.51 -9.24 33.47
CA GLN A 31 -13.78 -9.99 34.68
C GLN A 31 -13.56 -9.12 35.93
N TYR A 32 -14.51 -9.18 36.88
CA TYR A 32 -14.45 -8.46 38.17
C TYR A 32 -14.15 -6.96 38.09
N GLY A 33 -14.58 -6.29 37.02
CA GLY A 33 -14.32 -4.85 36.80
C GLY A 33 -12.98 -4.55 36.11
N PHE A 34 -12.16 -5.56 35.85
CA PHE A 34 -10.90 -5.44 35.10
C PHE A 34 -11.09 -5.86 33.64
N VAL A 35 -10.33 -5.23 32.75
CA VAL A 35 -10.28 -5.52 31.32
C VAL A 35 -8.87 -6.00 30.98
N ASP A 36 -8.76 -7.23 30.50
CA ASP A 36 -7.53 -7.76 29.89
C ASP A 36 -7.66 -7.76 28.37
N ILE A 37 -6.59 -7.34 27.69
CA ILE A 37 -6.53 -7.29 26.22
C ILE A 37 -5.34 -8.13 25.76
N PHE A 38 -5.62 -9.20 25.03
CA PHE A 38 -4.62 -10.04 24.39
C PHE A 38 -4.61 -9.76 22.90
N ILE A 39 -3.44 -9.37 22.38
CA ILE A 39 -3.27 -9.01 20.97
C ILE A 39 -2.25 -9.95 20.34
N ASN A 40 -2.63 -10.60 19.24
CA ASN A 40 -1.71 -11.40 18.45
C ASN A 40 -0.88 -10.48 17.54
N LEU A 41 0.26 -10.02 18.03
CA LEU A 41 1.17 -9.15 17.27
C LEU A 41 1.64 -9.78 15.96
N LYS A 42 1.83 -11.11 15.94
CA LYS A 42 2.23 -11.81 14.72
C LYS A 42 1.17 -11.66 13.64
N GLU A 43 -0.10 -11.89 13.98
CA GLU A 43 -1.21 -11.78 13.03
C GLU A 43 -1.36 -10.35 12.51
N ILE A 44 -1.29 -9.35 13.41
CA ILE A 44 -1.34 -7.93 13.02
C ILE A 44 -0.19 -7.57 12.07
N LEU A 45 1.02 -8.05 12.33
CA LEU A 45 2.16 -7.82 11.45
C LEU A 45 1.97 -8.48 10.09
N LEU A 46 1.41 -9.70 10.03
CA LEU A 46 1.12 -10.36 8.76
C LEU A 46 0.06 -9.60 7.95
N ILE A 47 -1.02 -9.15 8.60
CA ILE A 47 -2.05 -8.31 7.99
C ILE A 47 -1.46 -6.98 7.50
N PHE A 48 -0.54 -6.39 8.27
CA PHE A 48 0.14 -5.18 7.86
C PHE A 48 1.00 -5.41 6.62
N LEU A 49 1.84 -6.45 6.60
CA LEU A 49 2.69 -6.79 5.45
C LEU A 49 1.86 -7.02 4.19
N ILE A 50 0.85 -7.89 4.23
CA ILE A 50 0.02 -8.18 3.04
C ILE A 50 -0.72 -6.94 2.51
N SER A 51 -0.93 -5.91 3.35
CA SER A 51 -1.55 -4.65 2.94
C SER A 51 -0.63 -3.66 2.24
N ILE A 52 0.70 -3.79 2.40
CA ILE A 52 1.68 -2.84 1.87
C ILE A 52 1.60 -2.74 0.35
N PRO A 53 1.57 -3.84 -0.44
CA PRO A 53 1.52 -3.75 -1.90
C PRO A 53 0.23 -3.09 -2.38
N ALA A 54 -0.90 -3.39 -1.74
CA ALA A 54 -2.20 -2.78 -2.05
C ALA A 54 -2.19 -1.27 -1.76
N GLY A 55 -1.69 -0.87 -0.58
CA GLY A 55 -1.61 0.54 -0.20
C GLY A 55 -0.65 1.35 -1.06
N ILE A 56 0.48 0.75 -1.45
CA ILE A 56 1.42 1.33 -2.41
C ILE A 56 0.76 1.49 -3.78
N GLY A 57 0.08 0.47 -4.29
CA GLY A 57 -0.59 0.52 -5.59
C GLY A 57 -1.61 1.67 -5.66
N ILE A 58 -2.52 1.73 -4.68
CA ILE A 58 -3.53 2.80 -4.59
C ILE A 58 -2.85 4.16 -4.43
N GLY A 59 -1.86 4.25 -3.53
CA GLY A 59 -1.09 5.47 -3.31
C GLY A 59 -0.37 5.96 -4.57
N ASN A 60 0.17 5.05 -5.38
CA ASN A 60 0.86 5.36 -6.61
C ASN A 60 -0.10 5.77 -7.74
N ILE A 61 -1.32 5.21 -7.82
CA ILE A 61 -2.35 5.69 -8.76
C ILE A 61 -2.66 7.18 -8.49
N MET A 62 -2.92 7.52 -7.22
CA MET A 62 -3.16 8.92 -6.85
C MET A 62 -1.95 9.81 -7.07
N ARG A 63 -0.74 9.30 -6.80
CA ARG A 63 0.50 10.04 -7.03
C ARG A 63 0.72 10.30 -8.52
N ALA A 64 0.50 9.30 -9.38
CA ALA A 64 0.60 9.45 -10.83
C ALA A 64 -0.36 10.52 -11.34
N ASN A 65 -1.61 10.49 -10.89
CA ASN A 65 -2.59 11.52 -11.26
C ASN A 65 -2.11 12.93 -10.86
N ASN A 66 -1.66 13.10 -9.61
CA ASN A 66 -1.15 14.38 -9.13
C ASN A 66 0.15 14.84 -9.85
N ILE A 67 0.94 13.91 -10.41
CA ILE A 67 2.14 14.25 -11.20
C ILE A 67 1.73 14.78 -12.58
N CYS A 68 0.72 14.17 -13.22
CA CYS A 68 0.20 14.63 -14.50
C CYS A 68 -0.48 16.01 -14.39
N ASP A 69 -1.16 16.25 -13.26
CA ASP A 69 -1.97 17.47 -13.05
C ASP A 69 -1.19 18.61 -12.39
N MET A 70 0.14 18.53 -12.27
CA MET A 70 0.91 19.51 -11.48
C MET A 70 0.67 20.97 -11.89
N ASP A 71 0.66 21.26 -13.20
CA ASP A 71 0.48 22.63 -13.70
C ASP A 71 -0.94 23.16 -13.42
N GLU A 72 -1.95 22.30 -13.62
CA GLU A 72 -3.35 22.63 -13.33
C GLU A 72 -3.60 22.79 -11.82
N ASP A 73 -3.02 21.91 -11.00
CA ASP A 73 -3.10 21.97 -9.55
C ASP A 73 -2.47 23.27 -9.02
N ILE A 74 -1.35 23.74 -9.58
CA ILE A 74 -0.75 25.03 -9.24
C ILE A 74 -1.70 26.19 -9.57
N MET A 75 -2.29 26.19 -10.78
CA MET A 75 -3.26 27.22 -11.21
C MET A 75 -4.50 27.25 -10.30
N ASN A 76 -4.97 26.08 -9.89
CA ASN A 76 -6.12 25.90 -9.00
C ASN A 76 -5.77 26.04 -7.50
N LYS A 77 -4.52 26.43 -7.15
CA LYS A 77 -4.03 26.56 -5.77
C LYS A 77 -4.17 25.28 -4.93
N ARG A 78 -4.12 24.12 -5.59
CA ARG A 78 -4.11 22.79 -4.97
C ARG A 78 -2.66 22.37 -4.75
N TYR A 79 -2.21 22.37 -3.50
CA TYR A 79 -0.84 21.99 -3.18
C TYR A 79 -0.73 20.49 -2.92
N THR A 80 -0.45 19.72 -3.96
CA THR A 80 -0.27 18.26 -3.89
C THR A 80 1.18 17.89 -3.57
N LEU A 81 1.41 16.64 -3.15
CA LEU A 81 2.77 16.16 -2.83
C LEU A 81 3.79 16.44 -3.97
N PRO A 82 3.50 16.17 -5.25
CA PRO A 82 4.43 16.46 -6.33
C PRO A 82 4.83 17.94 -6.44
N ILE A 83 3.96 18.87 -6.05
CA ILE A 83 4.26 20.30 -6.00
C ILE A 83 5.28 20.60 -4.90
N TYR A 84 5.11 20.02 -3.71
CA TYR A 84 6.03 20.25 -2.59
C TYR A 84 7.43 19.66 -2.79
N ILE A 85 7.51 18.44 -3.32
CA ILE A 85 8.80 17.73 -3.46
C ILE A 85 9.43 17.90 -4.84
N GLY A 86 8.69 18.47 -5.79
CA GLY A 86 9.06 18.59 -7.20
C GLY A 86 8.84 17.31 -8.01
N LYS A 87 8.63 17.48 -9.32
CA LYS A 87 8.31 16.39 -10.27
C LYS A 87 9.34 15.26 -10.25
N ALA A 88 10.64 15.58 -10.23
CA ALA A 88 11.71 14.60 -10.24
C ALA A 88 11.69 13.68 -9.00
N ASN A 89 11.48 14.26 -7.81
CA ASN A 89 11.40 13.47 -6.58
C ASN A 89 10.08 12.70 -6.48
N ALA A 90 8.98 13.26 -7.02
CA ALA A 90 7.71 12.56 -7.10
C ALA A 90 7.80 11.31 -7.98
N LEU A 91 8.48 11.39 -9.13
CA LEU A 91 8.77 10.26 -10.00
C LEU A 91 9.70 9.23 -9.35
N ARG A 92 10.77 9.68 -8.68
CA ARG A 92 11.64 8.77 -7.90
C ARG A 92 10.85 8.03 -6.83
N LEU A 93 10.02 8.73 -6.08
CA LEU A 93 9.18 8.15 -5.03
C LEU A 93 8.16 7.16 -5.61
N PHE A 94 7.52 7.49 -6.74
CA PHE A 94 6.63 6.57 -7.46
C PHE A 94 7.30 5.24 -7.81
N ARG A 95 8.49 5.30 -8.42
CA ARG A 95 9.28 4.12 -8.79
C ARG A 95 9.75 3.33 -7.56
N LEU A 96 10.31 4.02 -6.56
CA LEU A 96 10.80 3.39 -5.33
C LEU A 96 9.68 2.67 -4.58
N SER A 97 8.47 3.25 -4.53
CA SER A 97 7.33 2.59 -3.90
C SER A 97 7.02 1.24 -4.55
N TYR A 98 7.05 1.12 -5.89
CA TYR A 98 6.86 -0.19 -6.53
C TYR A 98 7.94 -1.21 -6.18
N ILE A 99 9.21 -0.77 -6.07
CA ILE A 99 10.30 -1.66 -5.62
C ILE A 99 10.00 -2.17 -4.20
N VAL A 100 9.59 -1.29 -3.29
CA VAL A 100 9.21 -1.66 -1.92
C VAL A 100 8.05 -2.65 -1.92
N ALA A 101 7.03 -2.47 -2.76
CA ALA A 101 5.91 -3.41 -2.85
C ALA A 101 6.34 -4.82 -3.28
N TYR A 102 7.24 -4.95 -4.26
CA TYR A 102 7.74 -6.27 -4.67
C TYR A 102 8.72 -6.89 -3.67
N LEU A 103 9.52 -6.08 -2.99
CA LEU A 103 10.38 -6.57 -1.89
C LEU A 103 9.54 -7.10 -0.72
N ASP A 104 8.45 -6.41 -0.39
CA ASP A 104 7.52 -6.85 0.63
C ASP A 104 6.87 -8.21 0.28
N LEU A 105 6.43 -8.39 -0.96
CA LEU A 105 5.95 -9.69 -1.44
C LEU A 105 7.00 -10.80 -1.30
N ALA A 106 8.27 -10.50 -1.57
CA ALA A 106 9.37 -11.45 -1.40
C ALA A 106 9.60 -11.82 0.09
N VAL A 107 9.52 -10.84 0.99
CA VAL A 107 9.57 -11.07 2.45
C VAL A 107 8.41 -11.95 2.89
N TYR A 108 7.20 -11.66 2.42
CA TYR A 108 6.01 -12.44 2.79
C TYR A 108 6.08 -13.89 2.26
N LEU A 109 6.66 -14.09 1.07
CA LEU A 109 6.93 -15.41 0.51
C LEU A 109 7.99 -16.18 1.32
N TYR A 110 9.06 -15.50 1.76
CA TYR A 110 10.09 -16.09 2.62
C TYR A 110 9.52 -16.56 3.96
N LEU A 111 8.54 -15.84 4.52
CA LEU A 111 7.82 -16.25 5.73
C LEU A 111 6.90 -17.47 5.51
N GLN A 112 6.79 -17.98 4.28
CA GLN A 112 5.96 -19.13 3.88
C GLN A 112 4.47 -18.97 4.22
N VAL A 113 3.98 -17.73 4.30
CA VAL A 113 2.58 -17.43 4.59
C VAL A 113 1.78 -17.40 3.29
N TYR A 114 0.96 -18.44 3.06
CA TYR A 114 0.12 -18.60 1.86
C TYR A 114 0.86 -18.38 0.52
N PRO A 115 1.96 -19.12 0.26
CA PRO A 115 2.87 -18.85 -0.86
C PRO A 115 2.18 -18.88 -2.24
N LEU A 116 1.17 -19.74 -2.42
CA LEU A 116 0.44 -19.86 -3.69
C LEU A 116 -0.29 -18.57 -4.09
N LEU A 117 -0.85 -17.83 -3.11
CA LEU A 117 -1.56 -16.59 -3.38
C LEU A 117 -0.60 -15.45 -3.78
N LEU A 118 0.66 -15.52 -3.35
CA LEU A 118 1.68 -14.51 -3.61
C LEU A 118 2.37 -14.67 -4.98
N VAL A 119 2.31 -15.86 -5.56
CA VAL A 119 2.87 -16.09 -6.90
C VAL A 119 2.15 -15.23 -7.94
N LEU A 120 0.83 -15.07 -7.82
CA LEU A 120 0.03 -14.28 -8.77
C LEU A 120 0.50 -12.83 -8.90
N PRO A 121 0.63 -12.02 -7.82
CA PRO A 121 1.15 -10.67 -7.94
C PRO A 121 2.63 -10.63 -8.37
N LEU A 122 3.45 -11.62 -8.03
CA LEU A 122 4.85 -11.68 -8.49
C LEU A 122 4.97 -11.81 -10.02
N LEU A 123 4.05 -12.53 -10.68
CA LEU A 123 3.99 -12.62 -12.15
C LEU A 123 3.76 -11.26 -12.82
N THR A 124 3.20 -10.28 -12.11
CA THR A 124 2.94 -8.94 -12.64
C THR A 124 4.17 -8.04 -12.67
N VAL A 125 5.33 -8.49 -12.16
CA VAL A 125 6.53 -7.63 -12.07
C VAL A 125 6.98 -7.10 -13.42
N VAL A 126 6.89 -7.92 -14.47
CA VAL A 126 7.28 -7.54 -15.84
C VAL A 126 6.37 -6.46 -16.41
N PRO A 127 5.02 -6.65 -16.49
CA PRO A 127 4.14 -5.61 -17.02
C PRO A 127 4.15 -4.34 -16.17
N VAL A 128 4.20 -4.45 -14.83
CA VAL A 128 4.25 -3.28 -13.95
C VAL A 128 5.54 -2.50 -14.16
N TRP A 129 6.69 -3.17 -14.27
CA TRP A 129 7.95 -2.48 -14.50
C TRP A 129 8.01 -1.78 -15.86
N LYS A 130 7.38 -2.38 -16.89
CA LYS A 130 7.21 -1.73 -18.19
C LYS A 130 6.39 -0.44 -18.06
N ASN A 131 5.25 -0.49 -17.38
CA ASN A 131 4.39 0.67 -17.17
C ASN A 131 5.08 1.75 -16.34
N VAL A 132 5.84 1.37 -15.32
CA VAL A 132 6.64 2.31 -14.52
C VAL A 132 7.68 3.01 -15.38
N LYS A 133 8.42 2.29 -16.24
CA LYS A 133 9.38 2.90 -17.17
C LYS A 133 8.72 3.88 -18.12
N GLN A 134 7.62 3.48 -18.76
CA GLN A 134 6.85 4.35 -19.65
C GLN A 134 6.40 5.62 -18.93
N PHE A 135 5.84 5.49 -17.73
CA PHE A 135 5.41 6.63 -16.93
C PHE A 135 6.57 7.53 -16.50
N MET A 136 7.79 6.99 -16.30
CA MET A 136 8.97 7.79 -15.99
C MET A 136 9.48 8.60 -17.20
N GLU A 137 9.23 8.12 -18.41
CA GLU A 137 9.57 8.82 -19.66
C GLU A 137 8.53 9.88 -20.02
N LYS A 138 7.24 9.52 -19.95
CA LYS A 138 6.13 10.40 -20.32
C LYS A 138 5.01 10.32 -19.27
N GLN A 139 4.72 11.45 -18.63
CA GLN A 139 3.65 11.56 -17.64
C GLN A 139 2.40 12.13 -18.31
N THR A 140 1.61 11.28 -18.97
CA THR A 140 0.32 11.68 -19.55
C THR A 140 -0.79 10.78 -19.05
N LYS A 141 -2.04 11.25 -19.17
CA LYS A 141 -3.24 10.43 -18.93
C LYS A 141 -3.78 9.78 -20.21
N ALA A 142 -3.29 10.22 -21.38
CA ALA A 142 -3.83 9.83 -22.69
C ALA A 142 -3.10 8.62 -23.30
N GLU A 143 -1.94 8.27 -22.73
CA GLU A 143 -1.03 7.20 -23.14
C GLU A 143 -0.38 6.59 -21.90
#